data_AF-A0A520KST9-F1
#
_entry.id   AF-A0A520KST9-F1
#
_cell.length_a   1.000
_cell.length_b   1.000
_cell.length_c   1.000
_cell.angle_alpha   90.00
_cell.angle_beta   90.00
_cell.angle_gamma   90.00
#
_symmetry.space_group_name_H-M   'P 1'
#
loop_
_entity.id
_entity.type
_entity.pdbx_description
1 polymer ?
#
loop_
_entity_poly.entity_id
_entity_poly.type
_entity_poly.pdbx_seq_one_letter_code
_entity_poly.pdbx_strand_id
1 'polypeptide(L)'
;MKWYIKEKTLVIEGDFEALSSGLDGGRSSVKFILNSTVHNEFNAEDHLKYLENRLNIRYPYFSLLTAVDMRYLVFIKMQDLYTFVTAGIKNPVHFNFGTINIIIISKRPLSEGALVNCVITATEAKTFTLFECGFNFSGTSTDAVIVAYEKSDKEKIEFSGPYTKFGEEVVISVREGIRRSLKMQKA
;
A
#
# COMPACT_ATOMS: atom_id res chain seq x y z
N MET A 1 6.31 -11.07 10.47
CA MET A 1 6.86 -10.11 9.48
C MET A 1 7.78 -9.14 10.18
N LYS A 2 8.76 -8.59 9.45
CA LYS A 2 9.56 -7.43 9.88
C LYS A 2 9.51 -6.36 8.80
N TRP A 3 9.66 -5.09 9.17
CA TRP A 3 9.75 -4.01 8.20
C TRP A 3 10.76 -2.97 8.65
N TYR A 4 11.36 -2.27 7.69
CA TYR A 4 12.32 -1.20 7.92
C TYR A 4 12.34 -0.27 6.71
N ILE A 5 12.88 0.93 6.90
CA ILE A 5 13.19 1.84 5.79
C ILE A 5 14.69 1.73 5.52
N LYS A 6 15.06 1.44 4.28
CA LYS A 6 16.45 1.50 3.82
C LYS A 6 16.55 2.57 2.75
N GLU A 7 17.33 3.62 3.03
CA GLU A 7 17.44 4.81 2.19
C GLU A 7 16.06 5.43 1.93
N LYS A 8 15.48 5.20 0.76
CA LYS A 8 14.20 5.74 0.30
C LYS A 8 13.14 4.67 0.05
N THR A 9 13.36 3.47 0.57
CA THR A 9 12.48 2.32 0.32
C THR A 9 12.00 1.73 1.63
N LEU A 10 10.68 1.66 1.80
CA LEU A 10 10.06 0.76 2.76
C LEU A 10 10.26 -0.66 2.28
N VAL A 11 10.84 -1.51 3.13
CA VAL A 11 11.02 -2.93 2.91
C VAL A 11 10.21 -3.68 3.95
N ILE A 12 9.29 -4.54 3.51
CA ILE A 12 8.54 -5.44 4.36
C ILE A 12 8.93 -6.87 4.00
N GLU A 13 9.43 -7.63 4.96
CA GLU A 13 9.91 -8.99 4.79
C GLU A 13 9.06 -9.97 5.62
N GLY A 14 8.71 -11.09 4.99
CA GLY A 14 7.89 -12.14 5.58
C GLY A 14 7.65 -13.29 4.59
N ASP A 15 6.61 -14.08 4.84
CA ASP A 15 6.16 -15.12 3.92
C ASP A 15 4.70 -14.88 3.55
N PHE A 16 4.50 -14.23 2.40
CA PHE A 16 3.22 -13.66 2.04
C PHE A 16 2.60 -14.36 0.84
N GLU A 17 1.28 -14.46 0.87
CA GLU A 17 0.46 -14.47 -0.34
C GLU A 17 -0.05 -13.05 -0.57
N ALA A 18 0.22 -12.46 -1.73
CA ALA A 18 -0.07 -11.06 -2.00
C ALA A 18 -0.78 -10.83 -3.34
N LEU A 19 -1.66 -9.82 -3.37
CA LEU A 19 -2.29 -9.26 -4.56
C LEU A 19 -1.83 -7.80 -4.69
N SER A 20 -1.29 -7.43 -5.84
CA SER A 20 -0.72 -6.10 -6.09
C SER A 20 -1.31 -5.47 -7.35
N SER A 21 -1.60 -4.16 -7.29
CA SER A 21 -1.88 -3.34 -8.46
C SER A 21 -0.67 -2.50 -8.91
N GLY A 22 0.49 -2.70 -8.29
CA GLY A 22 1.73 -1.96 -8.58
C GLY A 22 2.45 -2.43 -9.84
N LEU A 23 3.74 -2.10 -9.94
CA LEU A 23 4.60 -2.59 -11.02
C LEU A 23 4.67 -4.12 -10.96
N ASP A 24 4.55 -4.78 -12.12
CA ASP A 24 4.44 -6.24 -12.26
C ASP A 24 3.38 -6.84 -11.33
N GLY A 25 2.26 -6.13 -11.17
CA GLY A 25 1.13 -6.52 -10.33
C GLY A 25 0.50 -7.85 -10.72
N GLY A 26 -0.40 -8.34 -9.88
CA GLY A 26 -0.99 -9.66 -9.97
C GLY A 26 -0.96 -10.36 -8.61
N ARG A 27 -1.03 -11.69 -8.64
CA ARG A 27 -1.12 -12.57 -7.47
C ARG A 27 0.13 -13.43 -7.39
N SER A 28 0.84 -13.40 -6.27
CA SER A 28 2.03 -14.24 -6.08
C SER A 28 2.36 -14.47 -4.61
N SER A 29 3.06 -15.59 -4.36
CA SER A 29 3.77 -15.83 -3.12
C SER A 29 5.05 -15.00 -3.13
N VAL A 30 5.21 -14.09 -2.18
CA VAL A 30 6.36 -13.16 -2.13
C VAL A 30 7.01 -13.14 -0.75
N LYS A 31 8.34 -12.96 -0.71
CA LYS A 31 9.07 -12.75 0.55
C LYS A 31 9.25 -11.27 0.91
N PHE A 32 9.14 -10.40 -0.09
CA PHE A 32 9.35 -8.97 0.04
C PHE A 32 8.19 -8.19 -0.59
N ILE A 33 7.78 -7.12 0.11
CA ILE A 33 6.89 -6.09 -0.40
C ILE A 33 7.59 -4.75 -0.19
N LEU A 34 7.70 -3.96 -1.26
CA LEU A 34 8.44 -2.70 -1.28
C LEU A 34 7.51 -1.52 -1.57
N ASN A 35 7.85 -0.35 -1.04
CA ASN A 35 7.35 0.94 -1.52
C ASN A 35 8.54 1.89 -1.60
N SER A 36 8.93 2.31 -2.80
CA SER A 36 10.18 3.01 -3.05
C SER A 36 9.95 4.41 -3.60
N THR A 37 10.59 5.41 -2.98
CA THR A 37 10.56 6.78 -3.49
C THR A 37 11.43 6.90 -4.74
N VAL A 38 10.83 7.34 -5.84
CA VAL A 38 11.48 7.65 -7.12
C VAL A 38 11.42 9.15 -7.40
N HIS A 39 12.40 9.64 -8.16
CA HIS A 39 12.44 11.03 -8.62
C HIS A 39 11.76 11.19 -9.97
N ASN A 40 11.59 12.43 -10.43
CA ASN A 40 11.14 12.69 -11.80
C ASN A 40 12.15 12.09 -12.78
N GLU A 41 11.65 11.49 -13.87
CA GLU A 41 12.43 10.80 -14.90
C GLU A 41 13.19 9.59 -14.35
N PHE A 42 12.54 8.42 -14.39
CA PHE A 42 13.16 7.14 -14.04
C PHE A 42 12.68 6.04 -15.00
N ASN A 43 13.50 5.00 -15.16
CA ASN A 43 13.10 3.75 -15.80
C ASN A 43 12.75 2.73 -14.70
N ALA A 44 11.54 2.15 -14.77
CA ALA A 44 11.04 1.26 -13.73
C ALA A 44 11.84 -0.04 -13.62
N GLU A 45 12.25 -0.64 -14.75
CA GLU A 45 13.03 -1.87 -14.76
C GLU A 45 14.43 -1.66 -14.17
N ASP A 46 15.09 -0.57 -14.54
CA ASP A 46 16.42 -0.24 -14.00
C ASP A 46 16.35 0.06 -12.49
N HIS A 47 15.27 0.70 -12.04
CA HIS A 47 15.03 0.93 -10.61
C HIS A 47 14.79 -0.38 -9.85
N LEU A 48 14.04 -1.33 -10.42
CA LEU A 48 13.87 -2.65 -9.81
C LEU A 48 15.20 -3.41 -9.72
N LYS A 49 16.00 -3.44 -10.80
CA LYS A 49 17.34 -4.07 -10.78
C LYS A 49 18.25 -3.40 -9.74
N TYR A 50 18.16 -2.08 -9.57
CA TYR A 50 18.85 -1.38 -8.50
C TYR A 50 18.41 -1.88 -7.13
N LEU A 51 17.10 -1.96 -6.86
CA LEU A 51 16.58 -2.44 -5.58
C LEU A 51 16.97 -3.90 -5.29
N GLU A 52 16.92 -4.80 -6.28
CA GLU A 52 17.36 -6.19 -6.13
C GLU A 52 18.80 -6.28 -5.65
N ASN A 53 19.71 -5.57 -6.33
CA ASN A 53 21.13 -5.55 -5.98
C ASN A 53 21.38 -4.93 -4.61
N ARG A 54 20.69 -3.82 -4.29
CA ARG A 54 20.90 -3.07 -3.02
C ARG A 54 20.30 -3.75 -1.81
N LEU A 55 19.20 -4.47 -1.98
CA LEU A 55 18.55 -5.22 -0.92
C LEU A 55 19.04 -6.67 -0.83
N ASN A 56 19.80 -7.13 -1.84
CA ASN A 56 20.21 -8.52 -2.01
C ASN A 56 18.98 -9.45 -2.01
N ILE A 57 17.97 -9.07 -2.80
CA ILE A 57 16.72 -9.83 -2.99
C ILE A 57 16.59 -10.25 -4.45
N ARG A 58 15.71 -11.21 -4.71
CA ARG A 58 15.35 -11.65 -6.06
C ARG A 58 13.84 -11.82 -6.16
N TYR A 59 13.31 -11.67 -7.36
CA TYR A 59 11.94 -12.07 -7.70
C TYR A 59 11.61 -13.50 -7.20
N PRO A 60 10.39 -13.78 -6.69
CA PRO A 60 9.21 -12.92 -6.65
C PRO A 60 9.12 -11.95 -5.46
N TYR A 61 8.84 -10.68 -5.76
CA TYR A 61 8.45 -9.63 -4.82
C TYR A 61 7.50 -8.65 -5.50
N PHE A 62 6.77 -7.84 -4.72
CA PHE A 62 6.01 -6.72 -5.26
C PHE A 62 6.62 -5.39 -4.85
N SER A 63 6.58 -4.41 -5.74
CA SER A 63 7.06 -3.06 -5.46
C SER A 63 6.04 -2.02 -5.90
N LEU A 64 5.74 -1.10 -5.00
CA LEU A 64 5.08 0.16 -5.32
C LEU A 64 6.13 1.25 -5.52
N LEU A 65 5.84 2.19 -6.41
CA LEU A 65 6.68 3.36 -6.66
C LEU A 65 5.93 4.60 -6.20
N THR A 66 6.63 5.53 -5.56
CA THR A 66 6.01 6.74 -5.03
C THR A 66 6.90 7.96 -5.21
N ALA A 67 6.30 9.14 -5.38
CA ALA A 67 7.02 10.42 -5.31
C ALA A 67 7.10 10.95 -3.85
N VAL A 68 6.52 10.24 -2.89
CA VAL A 68 6.45 10.63 -1.48
C VAL A 68 7.72 10.20 -0.76
N ASP A 69 8.33 11.12 -0.03
CA ASP A 69 9.47 10.84 0.86
C ASP A 69 9.03 9.90 2.00
N MET A 70 9.83 8.86 2.29
CA MET A 70 9.50 7.85 3.31
C MET A 70 9.37 8.43 4.73
N ARG A 71 9.82 9.66 5.00
CA ARG A 71 9.51 10.38 6.25
C ARG A 71 8.01 10.65 6.44
N TYR A 72 7.24 10.67 5.36
CA TYR A 72 5.78 10.83 5.37
C TYR A 72 5.01 9.50 5.26
N LEU A 73 5.73 8.37 5.34
CA LEU A 73 5.13 7.05 5.49
C LEU A 73 4.39 6.96 6.82
N VAL A 74 3.15 6.51 6.77
CA VAL A 74 2.35 6.22 7.97
C VAL A 74 2.19 4.73 8.11
N PHE A 75 2.55 4.21 9.29
CA PHE A 75 2.30 2.83 9.70
C PHE A 75 1.21 2.80 10.78
N ILE A 76 0.21 1.93 10.59
CA ILE A 76 -0.88 1.70 11.53
C ILE A 76 -0.98 0.19 11.80
N LYS A 77 -1.11 -0.16 13.08
CA LYS A 77 -1.34 -1.53 13.54
C LYS A 77 -2.75 -1.61 14.13
N MET A 78 -3.58 -2.48 13.55
CA MET A 78 -4.90 -2.83 14.07
C MET A 78 -4.86 -4.22 14.72
N GLN A 79 -5.99 -4.80 15.11
CA GLN A 79 -6.02 -6.13 15.71
C GLN A 79 -5.66 -7.20 14.68
N ASP A 80 -6.25 -7.17 13.49
CA ASP A 80 -6.10 -8.21 12.47
C ASP A 80 -5.21 -7.79 11.30
N LEU A 81 -4.79 -6.53 11.20
CA LEU A 81 -3.96 -6.06 10.09
C LEU A 81 -2.89 -5.03 10.44
N TYR A 82 -1.98 -4.85 9.49
CA TYR A 82 -1.01 -3.76 9.41
C TYR A 82 -1.29 -2.96 8.15
N THR A 83 -1.26 -1.63 8.23
CA THR A 83 -1.44 -0.74 7.07
C THR A 83 -0.28 0.22 6.96
N PHE A 84 0.27 0.34 5.75
CA PHE A 84 1.28 1.33 5.38
C PHE A 84 0.70 2.25 4.30
N VAL A 85 0.83 3.55 4.49
CA VAL A 85 0.32 4.56 3.56
C VAL A 85 1.37 5.60 3.26
N THR A 86 1.56 5.91 1.97
CA THR A 86 2.18 7.16 1.52
C THR A 86 1.19 7.88 0.63
N ALA A 87 0.82 9.12 0.96
CA ALA A 87 -0.14 9.90 0.18
C ALA A 87 0.48 11.22 -0.29
N GLY A 88 0.74 11.34 -1.59
CA GLY A 88 1.28 12.54 -2.21
C GLY A 88 0.30 13.09 -3.24
N ILE A 89 -0.16 14.32 -3.03
CA ILE A 89 -1.06 15.02 -3.93
C ILE A 89 -0.33 16.28 -4.39
N LYS A 90 -0.03 16.36 -5.68
CA LYS A 90 0.40 17.60 -6.33
C LYS A 90 -0.84 18.19 -7.01
N ASN A 91 -1.03 19.50 -6.92
CA ASN A 91 -2.20 20.17 -7.49
C ASN A 91 -1.78 20.98 -8.72
N PRO A 92 -2.08 20.56 -9.96
CA PRO A 92 -1.77 21.34 -11.13
C PRO A 92 -3.00 21.47 -12.05
N VAL A 93 -4.12 21.94 -11.51
CA VAL A 93 -5.26 22.54 -12.24
C VAL A 93 -6.01 21.66 -13.26
N HIS A 94 -5.47 20.55 -13.79
CA HIS A 94 -6.11 19.75 -14.85
C HIS A 94 -5.87 18.23 -14.80
N PHE A 95 -4.98 17.73 -13.94
CA PHE A 95 -4.76 16.29 -13.72
C PHE A 95 -4.42 16.05 -12.26
N ASN A 96 -4.97 15.01 -11.63
CA ASN A 96 -4.69 14.67 -10.23
C ASN A 96 -3.30 14.04 -10.07
N PHE A 97 -2.25 14.79 -10.41
CA PHE A 97 -0.88 14.30 -10.34
C PHE A 97 -0.52 13.95 -8.90
N GLY A 98 -0.08 12.73 -8.70
CA GLY A 98 0.23 12.23 -7.37
C GLY A 98 0.25 10.72 -7.32
N THR A 99 0.36 10.23 -6.10
CA THR A 99 0.33 8.82 -5.78
C THR A 99 -0.15 8.63 -4.35
N ILE A 100 -1.10 7.72 -4.16
CA ILE A 100 -1.49 7.21 -2.85
C ILE A 100 -1.28 5.70 -2.91
N ASN A 101 -0.24 5.25 -2.22
CA ASN A 101 0.09 3.84 -2.11
C ASN A 101 -0.38 3.31 -0.76
N ILE A 102 -1.09 2.19 -0.79
CA ILE A 102 -1.65 1.53 0.38
C ILE A 102 -1.15 0.08 0.39
N ILE A 103 -0.50 -0.35 1.47
CA ILE A 103 -0.13 -1.75 1.68
C ILE A 103 -0.85 -2.24 2.93
N ILE A 104 -1.70 -3.26 2.79
CA ILE A 104 -2.41 -3.91 3.87
C ILE A 104 -1.86 -5.33 4.02
N ILE A 105 -1.44 -5.68 5.24
CA ILE A 105 -1.00 -7.02 5.58
C ILE A 105 -1.90 -7.59 6.67
N SER A 106 -2.72 -8.56 6.30
CA SER A 106 -3.53 -9.33 7.24
C SER A 106 -2.66 -10.30 8.05
N LYS A 107 -2.95 -10.41 9.34
CA LYS A 107 -2.30 -11.35 10.28
C LYS A 107 -2.90 -12.76 10.23
N ARG A 108 -3.90 -12.94 9.38
CA ARG A 108 -4.65 -14.18 9.11
C ARG A 108 -4.78 -14.40 7.60
N PRO A 109 -4.88 -15.65 7.13
CA PRO A 109 -5.13 -15.94 5.73
C PRO A 109 -6.41 -15.26 5.23
N LEU A 110 -6.41 -14.82 3.97
CA LEU A 110 -7.59 -14.29 3.28
C LEU A 110 -8.07 -15.29 2.23
N SER A 111 -9.38 -15.34 1.99
CA SER A 111 -9.92 -15.99 0.80
C SER A 111 -9.56 -15.19 -0.47
N GLU A 112 -9.68 -15.82 -1.62
CA GLU A 112 -9.50 -15.12 -2.91
C GLU A 112 -10.51 -13.97 -3.05
N GLY A 113 -11.75 -14.19 -2.60
CA GLY A 113 -12.77 -13.14 -2.53
C GLY A 113 -12.39 -11.99 -1.59
N ALA A 114 -11.86 -12.30 -0.41
CA ALA A 114 -11.44 -11.29 0.56
C ALA A 114 -10.22 -10.48 0.09
N LEU A 115 -9.29 -11.05 -0.67
CA LEU A 115 -8.18 -10.27 -1.25
C LEU A 115 -8.69 -9.20 -2.20
N VAL A 116 -9.52 -9.60 -3.17
CA VAL A 116 -10.09 -8.69 -4.17
C VAL A 116 -11.00 -7.68 -3.50
N ASN A 117 -11.86 -8.12 -2.58
CA ASN A 117 -12.76 -7.25 -1.86
C ASN A 117 -11.98 -6.22 -1.00
N CYS A 118 -10.82 -6.57 -0.46
CA CYS A 118 -10.02 -5.66 0.36
C CYS A 118 -9.43 -4.52 -0.47
N VAL A 119 -9.04 -4.78 -1.72
CA VAL A 119 -8.64 -3.74 -2.67
C VAL A 119 -9.77 -2.74 -2.91
N ILE A 120 -11.01 -3.24 -3.09
CA ILE A 120 -12.20 -2.40 -3.26
C ILE A 120 -12.41 -1.53 -2.01
N THR A 121 -12.44 -2.14 -0.83
CA THR A 121 -12.67 -1.44 0.44
C THR A 121 -11.60 -0.40 0.74
N ALA A 122 -10.32 -0.71 0.49
CA ALA A 122 -9.23 0.27 0.61
C ALA A 122 -9.40 1.45 -0.37
N THR A 123 -9.86 1.17 -1.60
CA THR A 123 -10.09 2.20 -2.63
C THR A 123 -11.26 3.12 -2.28
N GLU A 124 -12.36 2.58 -1.76
CA GLU A 124 -13.51 3.36 -1.27
C GLU A 124 -13.14 4.21 -0.05
N ALA A 125 -12.40 3.62 0.90
CA ALA A 125 -11.91 4.33 2.08
C ALA A 125 -11.01 5.52 1.70
N LYS A 126 -10.08 5.31 0.74
CA LYS A 126 -9.26 6.37 0.15
C LYS A 126 -10.11 7.47 -0.47
N THR A 127 -11.02 7.09 -1.38
CA THR A 127 -11.91 7.99 -2.09
C THR A 127 -12.69 8.89 -1.13
N PHE A 128 -13.34 8.30 -0.14
CA PHE A 128 -14.11 9.06 0.85
C PHE A 128 -13.22 9.99 1.68
N THR A 129 -12.01 9.55 2.05
CA THR A 129 -11.07 10.39 2.80
C THR A 129 -10.64 11.62 2.00
N LEU A 130 -10.41 11.46 0.70
CA LEU A 130 -10.05 12.57 -0.18
C LEU A 130 -11.18 13.61 -0.25
N PHE A 131 -12.43 13.17 -0.41
CA PHE A 131 -13.58 14.06 -0.40
C PHE A 131 -13.74 14.80 0.94
N GLU A 132 -13.58 14.11 2.08
CA GLU A 132 -13.60 14.75 3.40
C GLU A 132 -12.45 15.75 3.60
N CYS A 133 -11.30 15.52 2.97
CA CYS A 133 -10.17 16.45 3.01
C CYS A 133 -10.36 17.66 2.07
N GLY A 134 -11.50 17.76 1.38
CA GLY A 134 -11.84 18.87 0.50
C GLY A 134 -11.34 18.71 -0.94
N PHE A 135 -10.85 17.53 -1.33
CA PHE A 135 -10.51 17.23 -2.72
C PHE A 135 -11.77 16.83 -3.49
N ASN A 136 -11.78 17.04 -4.81
CA ASN A 136 -12.91 16.73 -5.69
C ASN A 136 -12.63 15.55 -6.62
N PHE A 137 -11.77 14.62 -6.20
CA PHE A 137 -11.37 13.45 -6.96
C PHE A 137 -11.24 12.20 -6.08
N SER A 138 -11.44 11.03 -6.69
CA SER A 138 -11.43 9.72 -6.00
C SER A 138 -10.05 9.11 -5.82
N GLY A 139 -9.04 9.64 -6.51
CA GLY A 139 -7.67 9.14 -6.48
C GLY A 139 -6.72 10.02 -7.29
N THR A 140 -5.46 9.62 -7.31
CA THR A 140 -4.40 10.28 -8.09
C THR A 140 -4.06 9.48 -9.35
N SER A 141 -3.18 10.03 -10.18
CA SER A 141 -2.75 9.43 -11.45
C SER A 141 -2.07 8.06 -11.31
N THR A 142 -1.45 7.76 -10.16
CA THR A 142 -0.63 6.55 -9.99
C THR A 142 -0.85 5.86 -8.63
N ASP A 143 -2.09 5.86 -8.15
CA ASP A 143 -2.44 5.12 -6.93
C ASP A 143 -2.18 3.62 -7.09
N ALA A 144 -1.69 2.97 -6.04
CA ALA A 144 -1.50 1.53 -6.02
C ALA A 144 -1.85 0.89 -4.67
N VAL A 145 -2.32 -0.34 -4.70
CA VAL A 145 -2.69 -1.11 -3.51
C VAL A 145 -2.01 -2.47 -3.53
N ILE A 146 -1.47 -2.89 -2.38
CA ILE A 146 -1.10 -4.28 -2.10
C ILE A 146 -1.94 -4.77 -0.94
N VAL A 147 -2.58 -5.92 -1.11
CA VAL A 147 -3.19 -6.68 -0.02
C VAL A 147 -2.44 -8.00 0.09
N ALA A 148 -1.90 -8.27 1.27
CA ALA A 148 -1.14 -9.48 1.55
C ALA A 148 -1.60 -10.11 2.86
N TYR A 149 -1.24 -11.38 3.06
CA TYR A 149 -1.35 -12.02 4.37
C TYR A 149 -0.18 -12.95 4.62
N GLU A 150 0.19 -13.12 5.89
CA GLU A 150 1.16 -14.14 6.28
C GLU A 150 0.57 -15.54 6.15
N LYS A 151 1.28 -16.44 5.45
CA LYS A 151 0.93 -17.85 5.38
C LYS A 151 0.87 -18.44 6.77
N SER A 152 -0.26 -19.05 7.13
CA SER A 152 -0.46 -19.72 8.41
C SER A 152 -1.70 -20.63 8.34
N ASP A 153 -1.82 -21.52 9.33
CA ASP A 153 -2.97 -22.42 9.48
C ASP A 153 -4.14 -21.80 10.26
N LYS A 154 -4.12 -20.47 10.46
CA LYS A 154 -5.20 -19.76 11.14
C LYS A 154 -6.47 -19.75 10.29
N GLU A 155 -7.61 -19.56 10.96
CA GLU A 155 -8.89 -19.38 10.29
C GLU A 155 -8.85 -18.20 9.30
N LYS A 156 -9.26 -18.52 8.08
CA LYS A 156 -9.30 -17.60 6.95
C LYS A 156 -10.39 -16.55 7.15
N ILE A 157 -10.12 -15.32 6.70
CA ILE A 157 -11.14 -14.29 6.57
C ILE A 157 -11.79 -14.46 5.19
N GLU A 158 -13.09 -14.75 5.19
CA GLU A 158 -13.83 -15.00 3.96
C GLU A 158 -14.25 -13.73 3.21
N PHE A 159 -14.48 -12.64 3.94
CA PHE A 159 -14.94 -11.36 3.37
C PHE A 159 -14.28 -10.17 4.06
N SER A 160 -13.96 -9.15 3.27
CA SER A 160 -13.25 -7.94 3.74
C SER A 160 -13.99 -6.64 3.40
N GLY A 161 -15.27 -6.73 3.04
CA GLY A 161 -16.11 -5.57 2.79
C GLY A 161 -16.32 -4.72 4.04
N PRO A 162 -16.72 -3.44 3.91
CA PRO A 162 -16.73 -2.48 5.02
C PRO A 162 -17.66 -2.86 6.19
N TYR A 163 -18.61 -3.78 5.98
CA TYR A 163 -19.51 -4.30 7.03
C TYR A 163 -18.91 -5.45 7.85
N THR A 164 -17.77 -6.01 7.45
CA THR A 164 -17.07 -7.04 8.22
C THR A 164 -16.12 -6.40 9.21
N LYS A 165 -15.82 -7.08 10.33
CA LYS A 165 -14.84 -6.59 11.32
C LYS A 165 -13.49 -6.27 10.69
N PHE A 166 -13.02 -7.13 9.79
CA PHE A 166 -11.76 -6.89 9.08
C PHE A 166 -11.85 -5.69 8.13
N GLY A 167 -12.92 -5.58 7.35
CA GLY A 167 -13.11 -4.44 6.44
C GLY A 167 -13.27 -3.11 7.19
N GLU A 168 -13.89 -3.10 8.36
CA GLU A 168 -13.93 -1.93 9.25
C GLU A 168 -12.52 -1.48 9.66
N GLU A 169 -11.65 -2.41 10.06
CA GLU A 169 -10.24 -2.08 10.37
C GLU A 169 -9.49 -1.54 9.13
N VAL A 170 -9.77 -2.08 7.94
CA VAL A 170 -9.19 -1.58 6.68
C VAL A 170 -9.63 -0.12 6.46
N VAL A 171 -10.93 0.15 6.57
CA VAL A 171 -11.48 1.51 6.40
C VAL A 171 -10.85 2.48 7.39
N ILE A 172 -10.83 2.15 8.68
CA ILE A 172 -10.28 3.02 9.73
C ILE A 172 -8.79 3.30 9.47
N SER A 173 -8.00 2.25 9.24
CA SER A 173 -6.54 2.38 9.08
C SER A 173 -6.14 3.11 7.80
N VAL A 174 -6.83 2.88 6.68
CA VAL A 174 -6.57 3.59 5.42
C VAL A 174 -6.89 5.08 5.55
N ARG A 175 -8.07 5.42 6.09
CA ARG A 175 -8.49 6.82 6.25
C ARG A 175 -7.51 7.58 7.14
N GLU A 176 -7.16 7.01 8.28
CA GLU A 176 -6.23 7.62 9.21
C GLU A 176 -4.82 7.74 8.62
N GLY A 177 -4.36 6.72 7.89
CA GLY A 177 -3.07 6.71 7.20
C GLY A 177 -2.95 7.85 6.19
N ILE A 178 -3.97 8.05 5.37
CA ILE A 178 -4.01 9.12 4.37
C ILE A 178 -4.00 10.49 5.04
N ARG A 179 -4.89 10.73 6.03
CA ARG A 179 -4.97 12.03 6.71
C ARG A 179 -3.65 12.40 7.37
N ARG A 180 -3.01 11.46 8.05
CA ARG A 180 -1.71 11.68 8.71
C ARG A 180 -0.62 11.94 7.69
N SER A 181 -0.53 11.14 6.62
CA SER A 181 0.51 11.29 5.59
C SER A 181 0.42 12.65 4.90
N LEU A 182 -0.80 13.11 4.56
CA LEU A 182 -1.03 14.44 3.99
C LEU A 182 -0.74 15.58 4.98
N LYS A 183 -1.10 15.42 6.25
CA LYS A 183 -0.85 16.44 7.28
C LYS A 183 0.65 16.65 7.53
N MET A 184 1.44 15.57 7.55
CA MET A 184 2.89 15.64 7.77
C MET A 184 3.64 16.41 6.68
N GLN A 185 3.07 16.51 5.47
CA GLN A 185 3.65 17.26 4.34
C GLN A 185 3.32 18.76 4.36
N LYS A 186 2.38 19.18 5.21
CA LYS A 186 1.99 20.59 5.40
C LYS A 186 2.66 21.24 6.61
N ALA A 187 3.36 20.44 7.43
CA ALA A 187 4.08 20.87 8.62
C ALA A 187 5.52 21.22 8.29
#